data_AF-A0A9E3K6K9-F1
#
_entry.id   AF-A0A9E3K6K9-F1
#
_cell.length_a   1.000
_cell.length_b   1.000
_cell.length_c   1.000
_cell.angle_alpha   90.00
_cell.angle_beta   90.00
_cell.angle_gamma   90.00
#
_symmetry.space_group_name_H-M   'P 1'
#
loop_
_entity.id
_entity.type
_entity.pdbx_description
1 polymer ?
#
loop_
_entity_poly.entity_id
_entity_poly.type
_entity_poly.pdbx_seq_one_letter_code
_entity_poly.pdbx_strand_id
1 'polypeptide(L)'
;MSVSETAASLRELAEQSSAWPFEEARKIVARLKKQPKDQPKNEVIFETGYGPSGLPHIGTFGEVARTTMVRHAFRVLTDDKIKTRLIAFSDDMDGLRKVPDNVPNKEMLAQHLGKPLTKVPDPFGTHPSFGEHNNARLRAFLDTFGFEYEFMSSTQCYKSGLFDATLLKMLERFDAVMSIMLPSLREERAQTYSPFLPIDPKSGIVLQVPV
;
A
#
# COMPACT_ATOMS: atom_id res chain seq x y z
N MET A 1 19.21 1.49 38.73
CA MET A 1 17.89 1.27 38.15
C MET A 1 17.98 0.01 37.30
N SER A 2 17.17 -1.00 37.60
CA SER A 2 17.16 -2.23 36.81
C SER A 2 16.44 -1.98 35.49
N VAL A 3 16.75 -2.76 34.46
CA VAL A 3 16.12 -2.66 33.12
C VAL A 3 14.59 -2.82 33.17
N SER A 4 14.06 -3.50 34.20
CA SER A 4 12.61 -3.66 34.39
C SER A 4 11.92 -2.39 34.90
N GLU A 5 12.58 -1.57 35.74
CA GLU A 5 12.03 -0.29 36.20
C GLU A 5 11.92 0.74 35.06
N THR A 6 12.80 0.65 34.06
CA THR A 6 12.77 1.53 32.88
C THR A 6 11.73 1.13 31.83
N ALA A 7 11.36 -0.15 31.72
CA ALA A 7 10.37 -0.60 30.73
C ALA A 7 8.93 -0.25 31.16
N ALA A 8 8.61 -0.41 32.45
CA ALA A 8 7.32 0.01 33.00
C ALA A 8 7.11 1.52 32.86
N SER A 9 8.15 2.33 33.12
CA SER A 9 8.08 3.78 32.98
C SER A 9 7.94 4.23 31.52
N LEU A 10 8.58 3.57 30.56
CA LEU A 10 8.42 3.88 29.13
C LEU A 10 7.00 3.61 28.62
N ARG A 11 6.37 2.53 29.07
CA ARG A 11 4.98 2.22 28.68
C ARG A 11 3.99 3.23 29.29
N GLU A 12 4.16 3.59 30.55
CA GLU A 12 3.32 4.61 31.19
C GLU A 12 3.42 5.97 30.48
N LEU A 13 4.65 6.38 30.13
CA LEU A 13 4.90 7.59 29.32
C LEU A 13 4.26 7.49 27.93
N ALA A 14 4.36 6.33 27.27
CA ALA A 14 3.72 6.08 25.98
C ALA A 14 2.18 6.15 26.05
N GLU A 15 1.58 5.61 27.12
CA GLU A 15 0.13 5.64 27.33
C GLU A 15 -0.38 7.09 27.46
N GLN A 16 0.41 7.99 28.05
CA GLN A 16 0.07 9.40 28.27
C GLN A 16 0.60 10.35 27.18
N SER A 17 1.46 9.89 26.28
CA SER A 17 2.08 10.73 25.23
C SER A 17 1.04 11.34 24.29
N SER A 18 1.14 12.65 24.05
CA SER A 18 0.35 13.42 23.08
C SER A 18 0.96 13.40 21.67
N ALA A 19 2.05 12.69 21.44
CA ALA A 19 2.58 12.53 20.09
C ALA A 19 1.58 11.72 19.23
N TRP A 20 1.27 12.24 18.05
CA TRP A 20 0.26 11.68 17.14
C TRP A 20 0.39 10.16 16.87
N PRO A 21 1.60 9.53 16.79
CA PRO A 21 1.67 8.09 16.56
C PRO A 21 1.08 7.29 17.71
N PHE A 22 1.22 7.76 18.96
CA PHE A 22 0.63 7.12 20.13
C PHE A 22 -0.87 7.33 20.20
N GLU A 23 -1.39 8.46 19.72
CA GLU A 23 -2.83 8.67 19.57
C GLU A 23 -3.45 7.66 18.61
N GLU A 24 -2.87 7.49 17.42
CA GLU A 24 -3.35 6.50 16.45
C GLU A 24 -3.18 5.06 16.96
N ALA A 25 -2.03 4.75 17.57
CA ALA A 25 -1.79 3.42 18.12
C ALA A 25 -2.77 3.06 19.25
N ARG A 26 -3.16 4.02 20.11
CA ARG A 26 -4.18 3.80 21.15
C ARG A 26 -5.54 3.47 20.55
N LYS A 27 -5.92 4.06 19.40
CA LYS A 27 -7.17 3.69 18.70
C LYS A 27 -7.14 2.23 18.24
N ILE A 28 -5.98 1.76 17.73
CA ILE A 28 -5.79 0.34 17.36
C ILE A 28 -5.92 -0.56 18.59
N VAL A 29 -5.24 -0.25 19.70
CA VAL A 29 -5.34 -1.01 20.96
C VAL A 29 -6.78 -1.05 21.46
N ALA A 30 -7.50 0.08 21.43
CA ALA A 30 -8.90 0.16 21.83
C ALA A 30 -9.80 -0.72 20.93
N ARG A 31 -9.56 -0.74 19.61
CA ARG A 31 -10.28 -1.62 18.67
C ARG A 31 -10.03 -3.09 18.99
N LEU A 32 -8.78 -3.46 19.26
CA LEU A 32 -8.42 -4.84 19.63
C LEU A 32 -9.07 -5.26 20.95
N LYS A 33 -9.20 -4.38 21.94
CA LYS A 33 -9.91 -4.68 23.20
C LYS A 33 -11.39 -5.02 22.98
N LYS A 34 -12.03 -4.43 21.97
CA LYS A 34 -13.43 -4.68 21.60
C LYS A 34 -13.65 -5.95 20.76
N GLN A 35 -12.59 -6.52 20.18
CA GLN A 35 -12.72 -7.75 19.41
C GLN A 35 -13.16 -8.92 20.32
N PRO A 36 -14.07 -9.80 19.82
CA PRO A 36 -14.49 -11.00 20.53
C PRO A 36 -13.31 -11.84 21.01
N LYS A 37 -13.39 -12.38 22.24
CA LYS A 37 -12.28 -13.10 22.90
C LYS A 37 -11.93 -14.43 22.22
N ASP A 38 -12.85 -14.97 21.44
CA ASP A 38 -12.73 -16.17 20.61
C ASP A 38 -11.96 -15.93 19.30
N GLN A 39 -11.70 -14.67 18.93
CA GLN A 39 -10.80 -14.36 17.81
C GLN A 39 -9.35 -14.19 18.29
N PRO A 40 -8.40 -14.96 17.73
CA PRO A 40 -7.00 -14.84 18.09
C PRO A 40 -6.44 -13.47 17.67
N LYS A 41 -5.84 -12.75 18.62
CA LYS A 41 -5.18 -11.43 18.39
C LYS A 41 -3.70 -11.61 18.11
N ASN A 42 -3.38 -12.54 17.22
CA ASN A 42 -2.01 -13.04 17.08
C ASN A 42 -1.10 -12.08 16.32
N GLU A 43 -1.67 -11.28 15.42
CA GLU A 43 -0.91 -10.37 14.54
C GLU A 43 -1.75 -9.15 14.15
N VAL A 44 -1.09 -8.00 14.04
CA VAL A 44 -1.64 -6.77 13.44
C VAL A 44 -0.80 -6.39 12.24
N ILE A 45 -1.44 -6.28 11.08
CA ILE A 45 -0.81 -5.85 9.84
C ILE A 45 -0.95 -4.34 9.72
N PHE A 46 0.18 -3.68 9.54
CA PHE A 46 0.29 -2.30 9.09
C PHE A 46 0.61 -2.33 7.60
N GLU A 47 0.01 -1.43 6.83
CA GLU A 47 0.15 -1.43 5.38
C GLU A 47 0.36 0.00 4.87
N THR A 48 1.18 0.12 3.84
CA THR A 48 1.42 1.34 3.06
C THR A 48 1.28 1.00 1.58
N GLY A 49 0.85 1.95 0.76
CA GLY A 49 0.67 1.74 -0.67
C GLY A 49 1.45 2.76 -1.49
N TYR A 50 1.92 2.37 -2.67
CA TYR A 50 2.41 3.36 -3.63
C TYR A 50 2.32 2.86 -5.07
N GLY A 51 2.14 3.80 -6.00
CA GLY A 51 2.20 3.53 -7.43
C GLY A 51 3.63 3.71 -7.99
N PRO A 52 4.29 2.67 -8.52
CA PRO A 52 5.65 2.77 -9.08
C PRO A 52 5.66 3.34 -10.50
N SER A 53 4.85 4.38 -10.75
CA SER A 53 4.72 5.07 -12.05
C SER A 53 5.76 6.16 -12.28
N GLY A 54 6.63 6.38 -11.30
CA GLY A 54 7.74 7.31 -11.32
C GLY A 54 8.76 6.96 -10.24
N LEU A 55 9.88 7.68 -10.24
CA LEU A 55 10.91 7.47 -9.23
C LEU A 55 10.35 7.76 -7.83
N PRO A 56 10.61 6.89 -6.82
CA PRO A 56 10.17 7.14 -5.46
C PRO A 56 10.79 8.42 -4.92
N HIS A 57 9.97 9.23 -4.24
CA HIS A 57 10.39 10.51 -3.67
C HIS A 57 10.18 10.52 -2.15
N ILE A 58 10.56 11.62 -1.51
CA ILE A 58 10.45 11.77 -0.04
C ILE A 58 9.01 11.60 0.48
N GLY A 59 8.00 11.81 -0.38
CA GLY A 59 6.60 11.59 -0.04
C GLY A 59 6.29 10.10 0.12
N THR A 60 6.74 9.26 -0.83
CA THR A 60 6.64 7.79 -0.76
C THR A 60 7.35 7.27 0.50
N PHE A 61 8.56 7.75 0.75
CA PHE A 61 9.29 7.42 1.99
C PHE A 61 8.51 7.84 3.24
N GLY A 62 7.96 9.06 3.23
CA GLY A 62 7.18 9.60 4.33
C GLY A 62 5.94 8.76 4.65
N GLU A 63 5.33 8.11 3.66
CA GLU A 63 4.22 7.17 3.89
C GLU A 63 4.67 5.97 4.71
N VAL A 64 5.75 5.29 4.31
CA VAL A 64 6.32 4.15 5.03
C VAL A 64 6.84 4.56 6.42
N ALA A 65 7.47 5.73 6.51
CA ALA A 65 7.96 6.29 7.76
C ALA A 65 6.83 6.55 8.77
N ARG A 66 5.74 7.21 8.36
CA ARG A 66 4.60 7.49 9.23
C ARG A 66 3.94 6.20 9.74
N THR A 67 3.74 5.22 8.86
CA THR A 67 3.16 3.93 9.27
C THR A 67 4.09 3.20 10.24
N THR A 68 5.41 3.25 10.01
CA THR A 68 6.41 2.70 10.93
C THR A 68 6.37 3.39 12.30
N MET A 69 6.16 4.70 12.37
CA MET A 69 6.00 5.42 13.64
C MET A 69 4.79 4.92 14.44
N VAL A 70 3.65 4.72 13.78
CA VAL A 70 2.44 4.18 14.44
C VAL A 70 2.65 2.72 14.85
N ARG A 71 3.27 1.89 13.99
CA ARG A 71 3.64 0.50 14.31
C ARG A 71 4.53 0.44 15.53
N HIS A 72 5.55 1.30 15.61
CA HIS A 72 6.44 1.37 16.77
C HIS A 72 5.69 1.80 18.04
N ALA A 73 4.89 2.85 17.98
CA ALA A 73 4.06 3.29 19.11
C ALA A 73 3.12 2.16 19.60
N PHE A 74 2.52 1.42 18.67
CA PHE A 74 1.67 0.26 18.97
C PHE A 74 2.45 -0.86 19.67
N ARG A 75 3.65 -1.19 19.19
CA ARG A 75 4.55 -2.16 19.81
C ARG A 75 4.89 -1.78 21.25
N VAL A 76 5.23 -0.52 21.49
CA VAL A 76 5.50 0.01 22.85
C VAL A 76 4.27 -0.11 23.75
N LEU A 77 3.09 0.31 23.28
CA LEU A 77 1.83 0.24 24.06
C LEU A 77 1.40 -1.20 24.37
N THR A 78 1.79 -2.16 23.54
CA THR A 78 1.43 -3.58 23.69
C THR A 78 2.55 -4.42 24.29
N ASP A 79 3.70 -3.82 24.64
CA ASP A 79 4.86 -4.50 25.22
C ASP A 79 5.32 -5.66 24.31
N ASP A 80 5.26 -5.44 22.99
CA ASP A 80 5.55 -6.44 21.94
C ASP A 80 4.78 -7.78 22.06
N LYS A 81 3.69 -7.82 22.84
CA LYS A 81 2.88 -9.04 23.04
C LYS A 81 2.02 -9.42 21.84
N ILE A 82 1.83 -8.49 20.90
CA ILE A 82 1.07 -8.69 19.67
C ILE A 82 2.06 -8.55 18.51
N LYS A 83 2.18 -9.58 17.68
CA LYS A 83 3.07 -9.54 16.51
C LYS A 83 2.60 -8.47 15.54
N THR A 84 3.55 -7.86 14.83
CA THR A 84 3.22 -6.88 13.80
C THR A 84 4.03 -7.10 12.54
N ARG A 85 3.37 -6.93 11.38
CA ARG A 85 4.01 -6.86 10.06
C ARG A 85 3.76 -5.50 9.45
N LEU A 86 4.70 -5.03 8.65
CA LEU A 86 4.53 -3.86 7.79
C LEU A 86 4.59 -4.32 6.34
N ILE A 87 3.49 -4.18 5.61
CA ILE A 87 3.44 -4.46 4.18
C ILE A 87 3.67 -3.14 3.42
N ALA A 88 4.70 -3.12 2.58
CA ALA A 88 4.88 -2.09 1.56
C ALA A 88 4.30 -2.61 0.24
N PHE A 89 3.05 -2.23 -0.03
CA PHE A 89 2.29 -2.69 -1.18
C PHE A 89 2.57 -1.79 -2.40
N SER A 90 2.83 -2.42 -3.55
CA SER A 90 3.13 -1.76 -4.80
C SER A 90 2.00 -1.98 -5.81
N ASP A 91 1.35 -0.89 -6.25
CA ASP A 91 0.32 -0.88 -7.28
C ASP A 91 0.93 -1.00 -8.70
N ASP A 92 1.93 -1.88 -8.86
CA ASP A 92 2.67 -2.10 -10.10
C ASP A 92 1.88 -2.76 -11.26
N MET A 93 0.62 -3.14 -11.03
CA MET A 93 -0.31 -3.54 -12.09
C MET A 93 -1.07 -2.35 -12.72
N ASP A 94 -1.00 -1.16 -12.12
CA ASP A 94 -1.65 0.03 -12.65
C ASP A 94 -1.13 0.38 -14.05
N GLY A 95 -2.01 0.94 -14.88
CA GLY A 95 -1.65 1.41 -16.22
C GLY A 95 -0.78 2.67 -16.16
N LEU A 96 0.26 2.74 -17.00
CA LEU A 96 1.05 3.96 -17.17
C LEU A 96 0.19 5.07 -17.79
N ARG A 97 -0.27 6.02 -16.96
CA ARG A 97 -1.19 7.08 -17.40
C ARG A 97 -0.51 8.22 -18.16
N LYS A 98 0.73 8.52 -17.83
CA LYS A 98 1.53 9.58 -18.45
C LYS A 98 3.01 9.23 -18.36
N VAL A 99 3.81 9.80 -19.26
CA VAL A 99 5.27 9.68 -19.21
C VAL A 99 5.82 10.69 -18.18
N PRO A 100 6.61 10.26 -17.19
CA PRO A 100 7.24 11.19 -16.25
C PRO A 100 8.27 12.10 -16.94
N ASP A 101 8.39 13.34 -16.47
CA ASP A 101 9.32 14.30 -17.08
C ASP A 101 10.78 14.07 -16.70
N ASN A 102 11.01 13.35 -15.60
CA ASN A 102 12.32 13.14 -14.98
C ASN A 102 12.95 11.77 -15.31
N VAL A 103 12.52 11.13 -16.39
CA VAL A 103 13.08 9.84 -16.85
C VAL A 103 13.60 9.93 -18.30
N PRO A 104 14.62 9.14 -18.66
CA PRO A 104 15.10 9.05 -20.04
C PRO A 104 14.10 8.28 -20.93
N ASN A 105 14.37 8.23 -22.24
CA ASN A 105 13.64 7.40 -23.21
C ASN A 105 12.11 7.63 -23.21
N LYS A 106 11.68 8.90 -23.17
CA LYS A 106 10.26 9.29 -23.06
C LYS A 106 9.42 8.82 -24.25
N GLU A 107 9.99 8.85 -25.45
CA GLU A 107 9.33 8.43 -26.69
C GLU A 107 9.03 6.93 -26.67
N MET A 108 9.93 6.12 -26.08
CA MET A 108 9.69 4.70 -25.86
C MET A 108 8.55 4.51 -24.85
N LEU A 109 8.59 5.20 -23.70
CA LEU A 109 7.54 5.08 -22.69
C LEU A 109 6.14 5.48 -23.22
N ALA A 110 6.07 6.48 -24.09
CA ALA A 110 4.82 6.92 -24.71
C ALA A 110 4.13 5.80 -25.51
N GLN A 111 4.89 4.86 -26.10
CA GLN A 111 4.35 3.71 -26.84
C GLN A 111 3.74 2.63 -25.93
N HIS A 112 3.96 2.74 -24.61
CA HIS A 112 3.48 1.79 -23.61
C HIS A 112 2.43 2.40 -22.66
N LEU A 113 1.88 3.57 -22.99
CA LEU A 113 0.78 4.17 -22.22
C LEU A 113 -0.40 3.20 -22.08
N GLY A 114 -0.99 3.19 -20.89
CA GLY A 114 -2.10 2.32 -20.52
C GLY A 114 -1.70 0.88 -20.17
N LYS A 115 -0.49 0.42 -20.50
CA LYS A 115 -0.02 -0.92 -20.10
C LYS A 115 0.35 -0.95 -18.60
N PRO A 116 0.20 -2.10 -17.92
CA PRO A 116 0.66 -2.28 -16.55
C PRO A 116 2.12 -1.87 -16.38
N LEU A 117 2.50 -1.25 -15.27
CA LEU A 117 3.88 -0.80 -15.01
C LEU A 117 4.90 -1.94 -15.07
N THR A 118 4.51 -3.16 -14.70
CA THR A 118 5.32 -4.40 -14.87
C THR A 118 5.44 -4.89 -16.32
N LYS A 119 4.80 -4.22 -17.28
CA LYS A 119 4.87 -4.48 -18.73
C LYS A 119 5.43 -3.31 -19.54
N VAL A 120 5.72 -2.18 -18.90
CA VAL A 120 6.42 -1.05 -19.49
C VAL A 120 7.93 -1.31 -19.40
N PRO A 121 8.71 -1.20 -20.50
CA PRO A 121 10.16 -1.38 -20.44
C PRO A 121 10.83 -0.38 -19.49
N ASP A 122 11.89 -0.79 -18.80
CA ASP A 122 12.68 0.11 -17.94
C ASP A 122 13.41 1.15 -18.80
N PRO A 123 13.11 2.46 -18.67
CA PRO A 123 13.80 3.50 -19.42
C PRO A 123 15.30 3.60 -19.06
N PHE A 124 15.73 3.03 -17.93
CA PHE A 124 17.13 3.00 -17.50
C PHE A 124 17.89 1.74 -17.92
N GLY A 125 17.20 0.70 -18.44
CA GLY A 125 17.81 -0.54 -18.92
C GLY A 125 18.47 -1.41 -17.84
N THR A 126 18.04 -1.28 -16.59
CA THR A 126 18.62 -1.98 -15.42
C THR A 126 17.73 -3.07 -14.84
N HIS A 127 16.43 -3.01 -15.11
CA HIS A 127 15.42 -3.93 -14.61
C HIS A 127 14.51 -4.40 -15.74
N PRO A 128 13.76 -5.51 -15.56
CA PRO A 128 12.87 -6.03 -16.61
C PRO A 128 11.73 -5.09 -17.01
N SER A 129 11.29 -4.23 -16.10
CA SER A 129 10.21 -3.27 -16.34
C SER A 129 10.39 -1.97 -15.55
N PHE A 130 9.69 -0.92 -15.96
CA PHE A 130 9.70 0.37 -15.28
C PHE A 130 9.14 0.27 -13.85
N GLY A 131 8.08 -0.52 -13.67
CA GLY A 131 7.56 -0.83 -12.33
C GLY A 131 8.61 -1.52 -11.46
N GLU A 132 9.31 -2.52 -11.99
CA GLU A 132 10.37 -3.23 -11.25
C GLU A 132 11.57 -2.34 -10.93
N HIS A 133 11.95 -1.43 -11.83
CA HIS A 133 12.98 -0.41 -11.55
C HIS A 133 12.60 0.42 -10.33
N ASN A 134 11.39 1.00 -10.34
CA ASN A 134 10.94 1.88 -9.27
C ASN A 134 10.74 1.10 -7.94
N ASN A 135 10.27 -0.14 -8.02
CA ASN A 135 10.23 -1.07 -6.88
C ASN A 135 11.61 -1.34 -6.28
N ALA A 136 12.62 -1.60 -7.12
CA ALA A 136 13.99 -1.79 -6.64
C ALA A 136 14.55 -0.53 -5.98
N ARG A 137 14.27 0.65 -6.54
CA ARG A 137 14.66 1.95 -5.95
C ARG A 137 14.01 2.18 -4.59
N LEU A 138 12.70 1.91 -4.45
CA LEU A 138 12.02 2.07 -3.17
C LEU A 138 12.62 1.13 -2.13
N ARG A 139 12.77 -0.16 -2.47
CA ARG A 139 13.34 -1.15 -1.54
C ARG A 139 14.74 -0.75 -1.09
N ALA A 140 15.63 -0.40 -2.02
CA ALA A 140 16.96 0.07 -1.68
C ALA A 140 16.94 1.30 -0.76
N PHE A 141 16.00 2.23 -0.98
CA PHE A 141 15.84 3.41 -0.13
C PHE A 141 15.36 3.02 1.28
N LEU A 142 14.37 2.13 1.41
CA LEU A 142 13.90 1.64 2.71
C LEU A 142 14.97 0.82 3.45
N ASP A 143 15.66 -0.07 2.75
CA ASP A 143 16.72 -0.93 3.31
C ASP A 143 17.88 -0.08 3.85
N THR A 144 18.25 1.00 3.15
CA THR A 144 19.31 1.94 3.57
C THR A 144 19.01 2.57 4.93
N PHE A 145 17.73 2.78 5.25
CA PHE A 145 17.29 3.38 6.52
C PHE A 145 16.91 2.32 7.57
N GLY A 146 17.11 1.02 7.27
CA GLY A 146 16.86 -0.08 8.20
C GLY A 146 15.39 -0.35 8.47
N PHE A 147 14.49 -0.06 7.53
CA PHE A 147 13.08 -0.40 7.67
C PHE A 147 12.89 -1.92 7.65
N GLU A 148 12.07 -2.41 8.58
CA GLU A 148 11.58 -3.80 8.59
C GLU A 148 10.20 -3.84 7.93
N TYR A 149 10.12 -4.40 6.73
CA TYR A 149 8.91 -4.47 5.93
C TYR A 149 8.89 -5.72 5.04
N GLU A 150 7.71 -6.07 4.57
CA GLU A 150 7.44 -7.07 3.54
C GLU A 150 6.97 -6.36 2.28
N PHE A 151 7.72 -6.55 1.19
CA PHE A 151 7.33 -5.98 -0.10
C PHE A 151 6.30 -6.87 -0.80
N MET A 152 5.19 -6.30 -1.25
CA MET A 152 4.17 -7.02 -2.01
C MET A 152 3.85 -6.32 -3.33
N SER A 153 3.89 -7.07 -4.42
CA SER A 153 3.55 -6.60 -5.77
C SER A 153 2.08 -6.91 -6.07
N SER A 154 1.29 -5.90 -6.43
CA SER A 154 -0.08 -6.10 -6.91
C SER A 154 -0.13 -7.02 -8.13
N THR A 155 0.80 -6.88 -9.08
CA THR A 155 0.92 -7.76 -10.25
C THR A 155 1.06 -9.22 -9.83
N GLN A 156 1.88 -9.51 -8.82
CA GLN A 156 2.04 -10.88 -8.32
C GLN A 156 0.77 -11.36 -7.61
N CYS A 157 0.14 -10.51 -6.80
CA CYS A 157 -1.10 -10.84 -6.08
C CYS A 157 -2.27 -11.17 -7.03
N TYR A 158 -2.43 -10.38 -8.11
CA TYR A 158 -3.43 -10.67 -9.15
C TYR A 158 -3.08 -11.96 -9.91
N LYS A 159 -1.82 -12.16 -10.31
CA LYS A 159 -1.43 -13.34 -11.11
C LYS A 159 -1.43 -14.65 -10.33
N SER A 160 -1.19 -14.61 -9.03
CA SER A 160 -1.21 -15.82 -8.18
C SER A 160 -2.62 -16.25 -7.78
N GLY A 161 -3.62 -15.42 -8.06
CA GLY A 161 -5.00 -15.63 -7.63
C GLY A 161 -5.24 -15.26 -6.16
N LEU A 162 -4.29 -14.59 -5.49
CA LEU A 162 -4.45 -14.16 -4.09
C LEU A 162 -5.70 -13.32 -3.88
N PHE A 163 -6.07 -12.51 -4.88
CA PHE A 163 -7.25 -11.64 -4.83
C PHE A 163 -8.53 -12.27 -5.37
N ASP A 164 -8.50 -13.45 -6.00
CA ASP A 164 -9.63 -13.99 -6.76
C ASP A 164 -10.90 -14.15 -5.93
N ALA A 165 -10.79 -14.73 -4.73
CA ALA A 165 -11.93 -14.93 -3.84
C ALA A 165 -12.59 -13.58 -3.45
N THR A 166 -11.78 -12.55 -3.22
CA THR A 166 -12.27 -11.21 -2.88
C THR A 166 -12.84 -10.50 -4.11
N LEU A 167 -12.24 -10.66 -5.29
CA LEU A 167 -12.73 -10.09 -6.55
C LEU A 167 -14.10 -10.68 -6.93
N LEU A 168 -14.28 -12.00 -6.77
CA LEU A 168 -15.57 -12.66 -6.96
C LEU A 168 -16.62 -12.12 -5.98
N LYS A 169 -16.26 -11.94 -4.71
CA LYS A 169 -17.15 -11.33 -3.72
C LYS A 169 -17.49 -9.87 -4.04
N MET A 170 -16.53 -9.10 -4.54
CA MET A 170 -16.78 -7.72 -5.02
C MET A 170 -17.78 -7.72 -6.19
N LEU A 171 -17.66 -8.69 -7.09
CA LEU A 171 -18.59 -8.86 -8.21
C LEU A 171 -19.99 -9.27 -7.74
N GLU A 172 -20.10 -10.22 -6.82
CA GLU A 172 -21.39 -10.61 -6.19
C GLU A 172 -22.08 -9.44 -5.48
N ARG A 173 -21.30 -8.46 -4.99
CA ARG A 173 -21.78 -7.28 -4.26
C ARG A 173 -21.71 -6.00 -5.07
N PHE A 174 -21.61 -6.10 -6.40
CA PHE A 174 -21.40 -4.98 -7.28
C PHE A 174 -22.36 -3.81 -7.03
N ASP A 175 -23.67 -4.07 -7.03
CA ASP A 175 -24.69 -3.01 -6.82
C ASP A 175 -24.57 -2.34 -5.45
N ALA A 176 -24.27 -3.12 -4.40
CA ALA A 176 -24.06 -2.60 -3.06
C ALA A 176 -22.82 -1.70 -3.01
N VAL A 177 -21.72 -2.12 -3.65
CA VAL A 177 -20.51 -1.29 -3.78
C VAL A 177 -20.81 -0.01 -4.55
N MET A 178 -21.48 -0.09 -5.70
CA MET A 178 -21.85 1.07 -6.51
C MET A 178 -22.74 2.04 -5.71
N SER A 179 -23.70 1.55 -4.93
CA SER A 179 -24.57 2.39 -4.10
C SER A 179 -23.81 3.20 -3.03
N ILE A 180 -22.67 2.69 -2.57
CA ILE A 180 -21.77 3.38 -1.64
C ILE A 180 -20.88 4.37 -2.40
N MET A 181 -20.36 3.98 -3.56
CA MET A 181 -19.38 4.76 -4.31
C MET A 181 -20.00 5.95 -5.03
N LEU A 182 -21.12 5.76 -5.76
CA LEU A 182 -21.69 6.78 -6.62
C LEU A 182 -22.01 8.12 -5.91
N PRO A 183 -22.57 8.14 -4.69
CA PRO A 183 -22.84 9.39 -3.97
C PRO A 183 -21.57 10.17 -3.58
N SER A 184 -20.41 9.51 -3.53
CA SER A 184 -19.12 10.16 -3.22
C SER A 184 -18.43 10.77 -4.44
N LEU A 185 -18.95 10.51 -5.64
CA LEU A 185 -18.37 10.94 -6.91
C LEU A 185 -19.09 12.18 -7.46
N ARG A 186 -18.36 12.99 -8.20
CA ARG A 186 -18.96 14.05 -9.02
C ARG A 186 -19.77 13.41 -10.15
N GLU A 187 -20.82 14.10 -10.60
CA GLU A 187 -21.78 13.60 -11.58
C GLU A 187 -21.12 13.00 -12.83
N GLU A 188 -20.17 13.71 -13.43
CA GLU A 188 -19.39 13.25 -14.60
C GLU A 188 -18.71 11.89 -14.35
N ARG A 189 -18.01 11.74 -13.22
CA ARG A 189 -17.33 10.47 -12.86
C ARG A 189 -18.31 9.38 -12.45
N ALA A 190 -19.45 9.75 -11.86
CA ALA A 190 -20.48 8.79 -11.46
C ALA A 190 -21.10 8.08 -12.67
N GLN A 191 -21.17 8.75 -13.83
CA GLN A 191 -21.74 8.17 -15.06
C GLN A 191 -20.91 7.02 -15.64
N THR A 192 -19.59 7.04 -15.45
CA THR A 192 -18.66 6.09 -16.07
C THR A 192 -17.95 5.19 -15.07
N TYR A 193 -18.13 5.41 -13.76
CA TYR A 193 -17.40 4.69 -12.73
C TYR A 193 -17.58 3.18 -12.79
N SER A 194 -16.47 2.47 -12.64
CA SER A 194 -16.42 1.02 -12.44
C SER A 194 -15.37 0.72 -11.38
N PRO A 195 -15.68 -0.14 -10.39
CA PRO A 195 -14.69 -0.66 -9.44
C PRO A 195 -13.75 -1.69 -10.09
N PHE A 196 -13.99 -2.10 -11.34
CA PHE A 196 -13.17 -3.04 -12.10
C PHE A 196 -12.52 -2.37 -13.31
N LEU A 197 -11.20 -2.52 -13.42
CA LEU A 197 -10.38 -2.04 -14.54
C LEU A 197 -9.67 -3.23 -15.21
N PRO A 198 -10.35 -3.98 -16.09
CA PRO A 198 -9.79 -5.19 -16.70
C PRO A 198 -8.63 -4.86 -17.64
N ILE A 199 -7.74 -5.82 -17.85
CA ILE A 199 -6.67 -5.74 -18.86
C ILE A 199 -7.19 -6.37 -20.15
N ASP A 200 -7.17 -5.62 -21.26
CA ASP A 200 -7.52 -6.17 -22.58
C ASP A 200 -6.51 -7.24 -23.00
N PRO A 201 -6.95 -8.49 -23.28
CA PRO A 201 -6.04 -9.57 -23.63
C PRO A 201 -5.29 -9.36 -24.96
N LYS A 202 -5.78 -8.49 -25.85
CA LYS A 202 -5.13 -8.24 -27.16
C LYS A 202 -4.05 -7.17 -27.08
N SER A 203 -4.37 -6.01 -26.52
CA SER A 203 -3.45 -4.87 -26.43
C SER A 203 -2.58 -4.89 -25.18
N GLY A 204 -3.01 -5.60 -24.12
CA GLY A 204 -2.39 -5.57 -22.80
C GLY A 204 -2.59 -4.25 -22.05
N ILE A 205 -3.55 -3.42 -22.47
CA ILE A 205 -3.88 -2.14 -21.84
C ILE A 205 -4.86 -2.35 -20.70
N VAL A 206 -4.63 -1.66 -19.57
CA VAL A 206 -5.61 -1.52 -18.49
C VAL A 206 -6.74 -0.62 -18.98
N LEU A 207 -7.95 -1.17 -19.09
CA LEU A 207 -9.14 -0.46 -19.55
C LEU A 207 -9.63 0.48 -18.45
N GLN A 208 -9.28 1.76 -18.59
CA GLN A 208 -9.75 2.82 -17.71
C GLN A 208 -11.13 3.30 -18.14
N VAL A 209 -11.93 3.70 -17.16
CA VAL A 209 -13.22 4.34 -17.44
C VAL A 209 -13.00 5.72 -18.07
N PRO A 210 -13.77 6.09 -19.12
CA PRO A 210 -13.72 7.43 -19.68
C PRO A 210 -13.88 8.48 -18.56
N VAL A 211 -13.05 9.52 -18.58
CA VAL A 211 -13.25 10.71 -17.75
C VAL A 211 -14.32 11.55 -18.42
#